data_AF-A0A2E4G4I8-F1
#
_entry.id   AF-A0A2E4G4I8-F1
#
_cell.length_a   1.000
_cell.length_b   1.000
_cell.length_c   1.000
_cell.angle_alpha   90.00
_cell.angle_beta   90.00
_cell.angle_gamma   90.00
#
_symmetry.space_group_name_H-M   'P 1'
#
loop_
_entity.id
_entity.type
_entity.pdbx_description
1 polymer ?
#
loop_
_entity_poly.entity_id
_entity_poly.type
_entity_poly.pdbx_seq_one_letter_code
_entity_poly.pdbx_strand_id
1 'polypeptide(L)'
;MNMKKQFLGLVLSILISGLCAQDSLEIEFDKARVLLAQRNIEDAITSLRKVYIHDQNNSNINFLMGAAYTELEGTQSEALFHLKKAVQNVNEKYIIGSFKESGAPIHVFYYLTLAFGEVDSCAEANRALQEFKKYSNRVDKYFIDEAGRHVQKCPFEVKNKAEQWNHVIEPPLNYDPMHIPQEEPFTLDSATLAEKGLLTKKLEYTTNAPLYGVQIGSNINPSPTSSYSNAKNVDVFIDNKGIIRYVIGHFSIRSQADRLLNTLQEQGYSDAFVVNVNDERKYSNEVISYRNINLRAGIRGSVEFYIQLGVFKAEVPENFMEVYTKIDGIQEIEYNEMTVIAVGPFETFEEVQQKKAELNLESIEDAFIVAYNKGKRIPLKEAQQYTR
;
A
#
# COMPACT_ATOMS: atom_id res chain seq x y z
N MET A 1 -3.02 5.39 80.64
CA MET A 1 -2.25 6.25 79.71
C MET A 1 -1.45 5.34 78.78
N ASN A 2 -1.88 5.16 77.52
CA ASN A 2 -1.00 5.00 76.36
C ASN A 2 -1.84 4.83 75.08
N MET A 3 -1.70 5.83 74.22
CA MET A 3 -2.37 6.01 72.94
C MET A 3 -1.71 5.19 71.83
N LYS A 4 -2.57 4.76 70.89
CA LYS A 4 -2.37 4.32 69.50
C LYS A 4 -1.04 4.71 68.83
N LYS A 5 -0.53 3.81 67.97
CA LYS A 5 -0.07 4.16 66.61
C LYS A 5 -0.21 2.97 65.65
N GLN A 6 -1.02 3.19 64.62
CA GLN A 6 -1.10 2.40 63.38
C GLN A 6 0.01 2.87 62.40
N PHE A 7 0.12 2.13 61.29
CA PHE A 7 0.79 2.46 60.02
C PHE A 7 2.30 2.20 59.92
N LEU A 8 2.69 1.20 59.11
CA LEU A 8 3.34 1.45 57.82
C LEU A 8 3.35 0.17 56.97
N GLY A 9 2.47 0.11 55.98
CA GLY A 9 2.58 -0.80 54.85
C GLY A 9 2.16 -0.02 53.62
N LEU A 10 3.11 0.39 52.78
CA LEU A 10 2.81 0.85 51.43
C LEU A 10 4.06 0.89 50.52
N VAL A 11 3.83 0.38 49.30
CA VAL A 11 4.50 0.60 48.01
C VAL A 11 5.83 -0.13 47.73
N LEU A 12 5.70 -1.32 47.15
CA LEU A 12 6.64 -1.83 46.14
C LEU A 12 5.83 -2.26 44.90
N SER A 13 5.42 -1.29 44.08
CA SER A 13 4.59 -1.59 42.90
C SER A 13 4.69 -0.51 41.81
N ILE A 14 5.89 -0.16 41.33
CA ILE A 14 6.06 0.71 40.14
C ILE A 14 7.33 0.33 39.34
N LEU A 15 7.51 -0.94 38.94
CA LEU A 15 8.67 -1.32 38.10
C LEU A 15 8.33 -2.17 36.87
N ILE A 16 7.06 -2.52 36.63
CA ILE A 16 6.69 -3.44 35.53
C ILE A 16 6.26 -2.68 34.26
N SER A 17 5.79 -1.43 34.36
CA SER A 17 5.28 -0.66 33.21
C SER A 17 6.35 -0.12 32.25
N GLY A 18 7.61 0.02 32.69
CA GLY A 18 8.69 0.58 31.86
C GLY A 18 9.22 -0.36 30.78
N LEU A 19 9.22 -1.68 31.04
CA LEU A 19 9.77 -2.68 30.12
C LEU A 19 8.90 -2.84 28.85
N CYS A 20 7.58 -2.94 29.00
CA CYS A 20 6.67 -3.13 27.86
C CYS A 20 6.65 -1.93 26.90
N ALA A 21 6.85 -0.71 27.41
CA ALA A 21 6.87 0.50 26.59
C ALA A 21 8.18 0.61 25.78
N GLN A 22 9.30 0.21 26.37
CA GLN A 22 10.60 0.22 25.70
C GLN A 22 10.64 -0.79 24.54
N ASP A 23 10.11 -2.00 24.74
CA ASP A 23 10.01 -3.03 23.69
C ASP A 23 9.15 -2.56 22.51
N SER A 24 8.06 -1.83 22.79
CA SER A 24 7.17 -1.29 21.74
C SER A 24 7.83 -0.19 20.90
N LEU A 25 8.73 0.62 21.47
CA LEU A 25 9.41 1.70 20.76
C LEU A 25 10.54 1.17 19.89
N GLU A 26 11.27 0.16 20.37
CA GLU A 26 12.31 -0.51 19.59
C GLU A 26 11.72 -1.18 18.35
N ILE A 27 10.53 -1.79 18.46
CA ILE A 27 9.79 -2.34 17.31
C ILE A 27 9.45 -1.27 16.27
N GLU A 28 8.94 -0.11 16.69
CA GLU A 28 8.62 0.98 15.75
C GLU A 28 9.88 1.59 15.12
N PHE A 29 10.98 1.67 15.87
CA PHE A 29 12.28 2.09 15.35
C PHE A 29 12.81 1.12 14.28
N ASP A 30 12.78 -0.19 14.55
CA ASP A 30 13.21 -1.19 13.56
C ASP A 30 12.29 -1.24 12.34
N LYS A 31 10.97 -1.09 12.54
CA LYS A 31 10.01 -0.96 11.45
C LYS A 31 10.34 0.24 10.57
N ALA A 32 10.60 1.41 11.15
CA ALA A 32 11.01 2.59 10.39
C ALA A 32 12.25 2.33 9.55
N ARG A 33 13.27 1.68 10.10
CA ARG A 33 14.50 1.36 9.37
C ARG A 33 14.27 0.43 8.18
N VAL A 34 13.43 -0.59 8.34
CA VAL A 34 13.04 -1.48 7.24
C VAL A 34 12.32 -0.70 6.14
N LEU A 35 11.40 0.18 6.51
CA LEU A 35 10.66 1.02 5.57
C LEU A 35 11.57 2.00 4.82
N LEU A 36 12.54 2.61 5.49
CA LEU A 36 13.58 3.44 4.85
C LEU A 36 14.39 2.64 3.82
N ALA A 37 14.82 1.42 4.18
CA ALA A 37 15.55 0.55 3.26
C ALA A 37 14.72 0.14 2.02
N GLN A 38 13.39 0.10 2.15
CA GLN A 38 12.44 -0.18 1.08
C GLN A 38 12.01 1.08 0.30
N ARG A 39 12.55 2.27 0.64
CA ARG A 39 12.10 3.57 0.11
C ARG A 39 10.61 3.88 0.35
N ASN A 40 9.99 3.26 1.36
CA ASN A 40 8.64 3.62 1.79
C ASN A 40 8.72 4.75 2.83
N ILE A 41 8.93 5.98 2.34
CA ILE A 41 9.39 7.11 3.16
C ILE A 41 8.29 7.63 4.10
N GLU A 42 7.05 7.76 3.64
CA GLU A 42 5.94 8.28 4.46
C GLU A 42 5.59 7.36 5.64
N ASP A 43 5.54 6.05 5.40
CA ASP A 43 5.31 5.06 6.47
C ASP A 43 6.50 5.03 7.43
N ALA A 44 7.73 5.16 6.93
CA ALA A 44 8.93 5.25 7.75
C ALA A 44 8.87 6.45 8.69
N ILE A 45 8.54 7.64 8.17
CA ILE A 45 8.33 8.87 8.94
C ILE A 45 7.26 8.64 10.00
N THR A 46 6.14 8.00 9.65
CA THR A 46 5.07 7.71 10.61
C THR A 46 5.55 6.85 11.76
N SER A 47 6.32 5.79 11.49
CA SER A 47 6.94 4.97 12.54
C SER A 47 8.00 5.75 13.33
N LEU A 48 8.80 6.62 12.70
CA LEU A 48 9.77 7.48 13.40
C LEU A 48 9.08 8.50 14.31
N ARG A 49 7.94 9.07 13.93
CA ARG A 49 7.18 10.01 14.79
C ARG A 49 6.75 9.38 16.10
N LYS A 50 6.34 8.10 16.07
CA LYS A 50 6.02 7.34 17.28
C LYS A 50 7.21 7.24 18.23
N VAL A 51 8.42 7.11 17.70
CA VAL A 51 9.65 7.07 18.52
C VAL A 51 10.05 8.48 18.98
N TYR A 52 9.97 9.46 18.08
CA TYR A 52 10.33 10.86 18.31
C TYR A 52 9.56 11.51 19.46
N ILE A 53 8.27 11.20 19.61
CA ILE A 53 7.43 11.73 20.70
C ILE A 53 8.04 11.45 22.09
N HIS A 54 8.76 10.34 22.24
CA HIS A 54 9.34 9.93 23.52
C HIS A 54 10.74 10.52 23.76
N ASP A 55 11.52 10.79 22.72
CA ASP A 55 12.86 11.39 22.83
C ASP A 55 13.12 12.37 21.67
N GLN A 56 12.57 13.56 21.81
CA GLN A 56 12.58 14.59 20.76
C GLN A 56 13.97 15.17 20.48
N ASN A 57 14.92 15.01 21.41
CA ASN A 57 16.28 15.56 21.32
C ASN A 57 17.32 14.53 20.90
N ASN A 58 16.90 13.27 20.73
CA ASN A 58 17.77 12.22 20.22
C ASN A 58 18.31 12.57 18.83
N SER A 59 19.63 12.69 18.70
CA SER A 59 20.23 13.11 17.45
C SER A 59 20.17 12.02 16.37
N ASN A 60 20.13 10.74 16.75
CA ASN A 60 19.93 9.63 15.82
C ASN A 60 18.51 9.61 15.23
N ILE A 61 17.48 9.76 16.07
CA ILE A 61 16.07 9.81 15.59
C ILE A 61 15.88 11.02 14.67
N ASN A 62 16.39 12.18 15.07
CA ASN A 62 16.34 13.39 14.25
C ASN A 62 17.14 13.23 12.95
N PHE A 63 18.26 12.50 12.96
CA PHE A 63 19.00 12.19 11.73
C PHE A 63 18.15 11.36 10.77
N LEU A 64 17.51 10.28 11.26
CA LEU A 64 16.67 9.42 10.43
C LEU A 64 15.46 10.17 9.87
N MET A 65 14.79 11.00 10.68
CA MET A 65 13.69 11.85 10.19
C MET A 65 14.17 12.86 9.16
N GLY A 66 15.29 13.53 9.43
CA GLY A 66 15.89 14.51 8.53
C GLY A 66 16.26 13.92 7.18
N ALA A 67 16.94 12.76 7.17
CA ALA A 67 17.28 12.03 5.96
C ALA A 67 16.06 11.51 5.21
N ALA A 68 14.99 11.09 5.92
CA ALA A 68 13.74 10.69 5.28
C ALA A 68 13.08 11.87 4.55
N TYR A 69 13.01 13.05 5.19
CA TYR A 69 12.44 14.24 4.56
C TYR A 69 13.26 14.80 3.39
N THR A 70 14.56 14.50 3.29
CA THR A 70 15.32 14.87 2.08
C THR A 70 14.97 14.02 0.86
N GLU A 71 14.31 12.87 1.04
CA GLU A 71 13.88 12.01 -0.08
C GLU A 71 12.47 12.37 -0.60
N LEU A 72 11.76 13.27 0.08
CA LEU A 72 10.43 13.73 -0.31
C LEU A 72 10.51 15.12 -0.94
N GLU A 73 9.79 15.32 -2.06
CA GLU A 73 9.70 16.62 -2.71
C GLU A 73 8.91 17.60 -1.85
N GLY A 74 9.46 18.81 -1.66
CA GLY A 74 8.77 19.91 -0.98
C GLY A 74 8.89 19.90 0.56
N THR A 75 9.58 18.94 1.16
CA THR A 75 9.74 18.83 2.63
C THR A 75 11.11 19.25 3.15
N GLN A 76 11.80 20.14 2.43
CA GLN A 76 13.16 20.56 2.77
C GLN A 76 13.23 21.34 4.09
N SER A 77 12.16 22.06 4.46
CA SER A 77 12.11 22.80 5.73
C SER A 77 12.03 21.86 6.93
N GLU A 78 11.26 20.77 6.81
CA GLU A 78 11.13 19.69 7.77
C GLU A 78 12.45 18.92 7.90
N ALA A 79 13.11 18.64 6.77
CA ALA A 79 14.44 18.06 6.76
C ALA A 79 15.43 18.93 7.54
N LEU A 80 15.49 20.24 7.26
CA LEU A 80 16.37 21.17 7.97
C LEU A 80 16.07 21.26 9.47
N PHE A 81 14.79 21.29 9.86
CA PHE A 81 14.38 21.26 11.27
C PHE A 81 15.00 20.07 12.00
N HIS A 82 14.84 18.86 11.47
CA HIS A 82 15.36 17.65 12.08
C HIS A 82 16.88 17.53 11.99
N LEU A 83 17.48 17.80 10.83
CA LEU A 83 18.93 17.69 10.64
C LEU A 83 19.70 18.68 11.53
N LYS A 84 19.16 19.88 11.77
CA LYS A 84 19.75 20.86 12.71
C LYS A 84 19.69 20.39 14.16
N LYS A 85 18.66 19.62 14.55
CA LYS A 85 18.63 18.93 15.86
C LYS A 85 19.62 17.77 15.90
N ALA A 86 19.74 17.02 14.81
CA ALA A 86 20.64 15.88 14.71
C ALA A 86 22.12 16.25 14.82
N VAL A 87 22.55 17.35 14.19
CA VAL A 87 23.95 17.75 14.18
C VAL A 87 24.47 18.26 15.53
N GLN A 88 23.59 18.47 16.51
CA GLN A 88 24.00 18.91 17.86
C GLN A 88 24.82 17.83 18.61
N ASN A 89 24.66 16.56 18.26
CA ASN A 89 25.44 15.46 18.83
C ASN A 89 25.82 14.45 17.74
N VAL A 90 26.98 14.65 17.11
CA VAL A 90 27.52 13.73 16.10
C VAL A 90 28.35 12.63 16.77
N ASN A 91 27.95 11.39 16.58
CA ASN A 91 28.70 10.23 17.02
C ASN A 91 29.56 9.69 15.87
N GLU A 92 30.84 9.95 15.97
CA GLU A 92 31.87 9.44 15.06
C GLU A 92 31.95 7.90 15.02
N LYS A 93 31.60 7.21 16.11
CA LYS A 93 31.58 5.75 16.24
C LYS A 93 30.14 5.22 16.20
N TYR A 94 29.32 5.84 15.36
CA TYR A 94 27.90 5.53 15.18
C TYR A 94 27.63 4.03 15.03
N ILE A 95 26.69 3.51 15.82
CA ILE A 95 26.29 2.11 15.76
C ILE A 95 25.01 1.99 14.93
N ILE A 96 25.17 1.52 13.70
CA ILE A 96 24.08 1.35 12.75
C ILE A 96 23.01 0.44 13.33
N GLY A 97 21.79 0.95 13.42
CA GLY A 97 20.62 0.18 13.82
C GLY A 97 20.45 -0.08 15.29
N SER A 98 21.28 0.50 16.15
CA SER A 98 21.06 0.45 17.59
C SER A 98 19.97 1.43 17.99
N PHE A 99 18.87 0.93 18.58
CA PHE A 99 17.84 1.79 19.17
C PHE A 99 18.39 2.66 20.32
N LYS A 100 19.45 2.20 20.99
CA LYS A 100 20.13 2.92 22.08
C LYS A 100 21.10 4.01 21.59
N GLU A 101 21.32 4.12 20.28
CA GLU A 101 22.18 5.16 19.71
C GLU A 101 21.52 6.53 19.89
N SER A 102 22.26 7.48 20.47
CA SER A 102 21.76 8.82 20.78
C SER A 102 22.40 9.92 19.93
N GLY A 103 23.51 9.61 19.24
CA GLY A 103 24.20 10.53 18.35
C GLY A 103 23.88 10.28 16.87
N ALA A 104 23.91 11.34 16.07
CA ALA A 104 23.79 11.27 14.62
C ALA A 104 25.09 10.74 13.98
N PRO A 105 25.02 9.99 12.86
CA PRO A 105 26.21 9.66 12.09
C PRO A 105 26.81 10.91 11.44
N ILE A 106 28.08 10.83 11.06
CA ILE A 106 28.81 11.88 10.31
C ILE A 106 28.06 12.31 9.03
N HIS A 107 27.29 11.40 8.43
CA HIS A 107 26.46 11.68 7.25
C HIS A 107 25.41 12.79 7.48
N VAL A 108 25.12 13.22 8.71
CA VAL A 108 24.28 14.40 8.94
C VAL A 108 24.77 15.65 8.20
N PHE A 109 26.10 15.83 8.06
CA PHE A 109 26.65 16.97 7.32
C PHE A 109 26.40 16.87 5.81
N TYR A 110 26.38 15.64 5.26
CA TYR A 110 25.99 15.38 3.88
C TYR A 110 24.55 15.82 3.64
N TYR A 111 23.62 15.30 4.44
CA TYR A 111 22.20 15.63 4.31
C TYR A 111 21.90 17.12 4.56
N LEU A 112 22.59 17.76 5.50
CA LEU A 112 22.50 19.22 5.68
C LEU A 112 22.97 19.97 4.44
N THR A 113 24.04 19.52 3.80
CA THR A 113 24.53 20.15 2.56
C THR A 113 23.48 20.11 1.46
N LEU A 114 22.82 18.95 1.26
CA LEU A 114 21.76 18.83 0.26
C LEU A 114 20.56 19.71 0.63
N ALA A 115 20.07 19.58 1.87
CA ALA A 115 18.88 20.28 2.33
C ALA A 115 19.04 21.81 2.27
N PHE A 116 20.22 22.35 2.61
CA PHE A 116 20.50 23.77 2.44
C PHE A 116 20.58 24.19 0.97
N GLY A 117 21.15 23.34 0.11
CA GLY A 117 21.24 23.61 -1.33
C GLY A 117 19.86 23.72 -1.98
N GLU A 118 18.93 22.87 -1.57
CA GLU A 118 17.55 22.85 -2.11
C GLU A 118 16.69 24.06 -1.67
N VAL A 119 17.08 24.75 -0.60
CA VAL A 119 16.41 26.00 -0.15
C VAL A 119 17.25 27.25 -0.47
N ASP A 120 18.18 27.14 -1.42
CA ASP A 120 19.08 28.22 -1.86
C ASP A 120 19.93 28.86 -0.73
N SER A 121 20.11 28.17 0.39
CA SER A 121 20.95 28.60 1.51
C SER A 121 22.41 28.20 1.25
N CYS A 122 22.98 28.74 0.17
CA CYS A 122 24.25 28.28 -0.39
C CYS A 122 25.46 28.46 0.54
N ALA A 123 25.48 29.50 1.38
CA ALA A 123 26.57 29.73 2.33
C ALA A 123 26.57 28.67 3.43
N GLU A 124 25.39 28.34 3.96
CA GLU A 124 25.15 27.27 4.93
C GLU A 124 25.45 25.89 4.32
N ALA A 125 25.03 25.64 3.08
CA ALA A 125 25.33 24.41 2.35
C ALA A 125 26.84 24.19 2.24
N ASN A 126 27.58 25.22 1.81
CA ASN A 126 29.03 25.15 1.79
C ASN A 126 29.62 24.97 3.20
N ARG A 127 29.09 25.65 4.22
CA ARG A 127 29.58 25.51 5.60
C ARG A 127 29.44 24.06 6.10
N ALA A 128 28.28 23.44 5.87
CA ALA A 128 28.03 22.03 6.18
C ALA A 128 29.00 21.10 5.41
N LEU A 129 29.23 21.36 4.12
CA LEU A 129 30.21 20.60 3.32
C LEU A 129 31.63 20.71 3.87
N GLN A 130 32.06 21.91 4.31
CA GLN A 130 33.39 22.08 4.90
C GLN A 130 33.53 21.28 6.21
N GLU A 131 32.49 21.21 7.04
CA GLU A 131 32.49 20.33 8.20
C GLU A 131 32.53 18.86 7.80
N PHE A 132 31.76 18.45 6.77
CA PHE A 132 31.76 17.07 6.28
C PHE A 132 33.15 16.63 5.80
N LYS A 133 33.87 17.50 5.09
CA LYS A 133 35.23 17.26 4.59
C LYS A 133 36.26 16.96 5.67
N LYS A 134 36.07 17.45 6.91
CA LYS A 134 36.95 17.12 8.05
C LYS A 134 36.96 15.62 8.36
N TYR A 135 35.92 14.90 7.97
CA TYR A 135 35.76 13.47 8.19
C TYR A 135 36.01 12.63 6.94
N SER A 136 36.63 13.20 5.90
CA SER A 136 36.87 12.54 4.61
C SER A 136 37.62 11.20 4.69
N ASN A 137 38.36 10.95 5.76
CA ASN A 137 39.03 9.67 6.03
C ASN A 137 38.14 8.59 6.67
N ARG A 138 36.88 8.92 6.98
CA ARG A 138 35.93 8.07 7.73
C ARG A 138 34.61 7.84 7.02
N VAL A 139 34.41 8.50 5.89
CA VAL A 139 33.21 8.39 5.07
C VAL A 139 33.63 8.08 3.64
N ASP A 140 32.74 7.48 2.86
CA ASP A 140 33.02 7.22 1.46
C ASP A 140 33.25 8.54 0.71
N LYS A 141 34.30 8.57 -0.12
CA LYS A 141 34.63 9.72 -0.97
C LYS A 141 33.45 10.11 -1.86
N TYR A 142 32.65 9.14 -2.29
CA TYR A 142 31.45 9.35 -3.10
C TYR A 142 30.54 10.46 -2.52
N PHE A 143 30.23 10.40 -1.22
CA PHE A 143 29.34 11.37 -0.57
C PHE A 143 29.95 12.78 -0.53
N ILE A 144 31.26 12.88 -0.32
CA ILE A 144 31.98 14.17 -0.30
C ILE A 144 31.94 14.82 -1.69
N ASP A 145 32.18 14.02 -2.73
CA ASP A 145 32.19 14.49 -4.10
C ASP A 145 30.77 14.86 -4.58
N GLU A 146 29.76 14.09 -4.18
CA GLU A 146 28.35 14.37 -4.46
C GLU A 146 27.87 15.68 -3.82
N ALA A 147 28.09 15.84 -2.52
CA ALA A 147 27.79 17.09 -1.83
C ALA A 147 28.56 18.28 -2.43
N GLY A 148 29.81 18.05 -2.85
CA GLY A 148 30.60 19.03 -3.60
C GLY A 148 29.96 19.47 -4.91
N ARG A 149 29.45 18.52 -5.71
CA ARG A 149 28.71 18.82 -6.95
C ARG A 149 27.44 19.61 -6.68
N HIS A 150 26.75 19.33 -5.57
CA HIS A 150 25.53 20.06 -5.22
C HIS A 150 25.82 21.52 -4.88
N VAL A 151 26.87 21.79 -4.08
CA VAL A 151 27.27 23.16 -3.73
C VAL A 151 27.82 23.93 -4.93
N GLN A 152 28.45 23.29 -5.91
CA GLN A 152 28.89 23.97 -7.15
C GLN A 152 27.74 24.64 -7.91
N LYS A 153 26.52 24.11 -7.78
CA LYS A 153 25.31 24.67 -8.39
C LYS A 153 24.70 25.82 -7.56
N CYS A 154 25.23 26.09 -6.37
CA CYS A 154 24.70 27.03 -5.39
C CYS A 154 25.73 28.16 -5.12
N PRO A 155 25.77 29.22 -5.95
CA PRO A 155 26.78 30.27 -5.83
C PRO A 155 26.58 31.13 -4.56
N PHE A 156 27.66 31.46 -3.86
CA PHE A 156 27.63 32.34 -2.69
C PHE A 156 28.92 33.16 -2.55
N GLU A 157 28.85 34.28 -1.81
CA GLU A 157 30.04 35.05 -1.48
C GLU A 157 30.81 34.43 -0.31
N VAL A 158 32.09 34.14 -0.52
CA VAL A 158 32.99 33.49 0.48
C VAL A 158 33.11 34.27 1.80
N LYS A 159 32.76 35.56 1.83
CA LYS A 159 32.74 36.38 3.05
C LYS A 159 31.56 36.09 3.97
N ASN A 160 30.48 35.46 3.46
CA ASN A 160 29.37 35.01 4.29
C ASN A 160 29.79 33.75 5.05
N LYS A 161 30.09 33.91 6.35
CA LYS A 161 30.61 32.83 7.20
C LYS A 161 29.54 31.85 7.68
N ALA A 162 28.25 32.17 7.51
CA ALA A 162 27.13 31.35 7.97
C ALA A 162 27.35 30.81 9.40
N GLU A 163 27.71 31.67 10.35
CA GLU A 163 28.19 31.24 11.68
C GLU A 163 27.14 30.46 12.48
N GLN A 164 25.85 30.68 12.19
CA GLN A 164 24.70 30.06 12.84
C GLN A 164 24.05 28.93 12.02
N TRP A 165 24.77 28.40 11.02
CA TRP A 165 24.24 27.40 10.08
C TRP A 165 23.61 26.17 10.77
N ASN A 166 24.12 25.76 11.93
CA ASN A 166 23.64 24.59 12.67
C ASN A 166 22.71 24.93 13.84
N HIS A 167 22.28 26.18 14.03
CA HIS A 167 21.36 26.52 15.12
C HIS A 167 20.04 25.76 14.97
N VAL A 168 19.56 25.18 16.08
CA VAL A 168 18.24 24.54 16.16
C VAL A 168 17.17 25.59 15.86
N ILE A 169 16.19 25.21 15.04
CA ILE A 169 15.09 26.07 14.61
C ILE A 169 13.77 25.51 15.13
N GLU A 170 12.75 26.36 15.18
CA GLU A 170 11.38 25.94 15.44
C GLU A 170 10.82 25.12 14.26
N PRO A 171 9.82 24.25 14.49
CA PRO A 171 9.12 23.55 13.42
C PRO A 171 8.57 24.54 12.37
N PRO A 172 8.68 24.26 11.06
CA PRO A 172 8.07 25.10 10.03
C PRO A 172 6.55 25.21 10.17
N LEU A 173 5.98 26.22 9.52
CA LEU A 173 4.53 26.45 9.53
C LEU A 173 3.79 25.23 8.94
N ASN A 174 2.71 24.79 9.59
CA ASN A 174 1.92 23.61 9.24
C ASN A 174 2.65 22.25 9.40
N TYR A 175 3.80 22.24 10.07
CA TYR A 175 4.48 21.01 10.42
C TYR A 175 4.37 20.71 11.92
N ASP A 176 3.71 19.60 12.24
CA ASP A 176 3.74 19.02 13.59
C ASP A 176 4.55 17.70 13.57
N PRO A 177 5.78 17.69 14.12
CA PRO A 177 6.61 16.48 14.18
C PRO A 177 6.05 15.40 15.12
N MET A 178 5.07 15.74 15.97
CA MET A 178 4.41 14.80 16.88
C MET A 178 3.07 14.30 16.33
N HIS A 179 2.59 14.84 15.21
CA HIS A 179 1.36 14.38 14.59
C HIS A 179 1.56 12.99 13.99
N ILE A 180 0.98 11.97 14.61
CA ILE A 180 0.84 10.66 13.98
C ILE A 180 -0.41 10.74 13.09
N PRO A 181 -0.30 10.60 11.75
CA PRO A 181 -1.47 10.50 10.90
C PRO A 181 -2.37 9.41 11.48
N GLN A 182 -3.61 9.77 11.80
CA GLN A 182 -4.59 8.74 12.11
C GLN A 182 -4.74 7.94 10.81
N GLU A 183 -4.50 6.63 10.86
CA GLU A 183 -5.00 5.75 9.81
C GLU A 183 -6.52 5.96 9.84
N GLU A 184 -7.04 6.82 8.96
CA GLU A 184 -8.45 6.87 8.64
C GLU A 184 -8.83 5.40 8.40
N PRO A 185 -9.70 4.81 9.23
CA PRO A 185 -10.14 3.47 8.93
C PRO A 185 -10.67 3.53 7.51
N PHE A 186 -10.10 2.76 6.58
CA PHE A 186 -10.73 2.55 5.28
C PHE A 186 -12.09 1.95 5.60
N THR A 187 -13.10 2.82 5.69
CA THR A 187 -14.46 2.39 5.88
C THR A 187 -14.84 1.78 4.56
N LEU A 188 -14.97 0.45 4.56
CA LEU A 188 -15.76 -0.27 3.58
C LEU A 188 -17.23 0.18 3.77
N ASP A 189 -17.54 1.45 3.49
CA ASP A 189 -18.92 1.83 3.31
C ASP A 189 -19.40 1.22 1.99
N SER A 190 -20.69 0.88 1.96
CA SER A 190 -21.28 0.17 0.83
C SER A 190 -21.17 0.98 -0.47
N ALA A 191 -21.07 2.32 -0.37
CA ALA A 191 -20.90 3.21 -1.51
C ALA A 191 -19.51 3.08 -2.17
N THR A 192 -18.44 3.15 -1.37
CA THR A 192 -17.05 3.00 -1.83
C THR A 192 -16.81 1.61 -2.44
N LEU A 193 -17.39 0.57 -1.84
CA LEU A 193 -17.35 -0.78 -2.41
C LEU A 193 -18.09 -0.85 -3.74
N ALA A 194 -19.29 -0.28 -3.82
CA ALA A 194 -20.08 -0.27 -5.04
C ALA A 194 -19.40 0.51 -6.17
N GLU A 195 -18.79 1.66 -5.89
CA GLU A 195 -18.00 2.44 -6.87
C GLU A 195 -16.80 1.64 -7.40
N LYS A 196 -16.14 0.87 -6.53
CA LYS A 196 -15.07 -0.06 -6.93
C LYS A 196 -15.60 -1.32 -7.63
N GLY A 197 -16.92 -1.50 -7.73
CA GLY A 197 -17.57 -2.67 -8.31
C GLY A 197 -17.41 -3.93 -7.45
N LEU A 198 -17.14 -3.79 -6.15
CA LEU A 198 -16.99 -4.88 -5.21
C LEU A 198 -18.33 -5.22 -4.56
N LEU A 199 -18.70 -6.49 -4.62
CA LEU A 199 -19.73 -7.04 -3.75
C LEU A 199 -19.05 -7.85 -2.65
N THR A 200 -19.22 -7.42 -1.41
CA THR A 200 -18.68 -8.12 -0.24
C THR A 200 -19.78 -8.74 0.61
N LYS A 201 -19.40 -9.72 1.42
CA LYS A 201 -20.20 -10.30 2.48
C LYS A 201 -19.42 -10.18 3.78
N LYS A 202 -20.02 -9.52 4.79
CA LYS A 202 -19.45 -9.50 6.14
C LYS A 202 -19.49 -10.91 6.72
N LEU A 203 -18.36 -11.38 7.24
CA LEU A 203 -18.23 -12.66 7.94
C LEU A 203 -18.23 -12.43 9.44
N GLU A 204 -18.99 -13.26 10.14
CA GLU A 204 -19.02 -13.30 11.60
C GLU A 204 -18.71 -14.72 12.04
N TYR A 205 -17.61 -14.87 12.79
CA TYR A 205 -17.23 -16.15 13.36
C TYR A 205 -17.87 -16.31 14.73
N THR A 206 -18.29 -17.53 15.06
CA THR A 206 -18.91 -17.85 16.36
C THR A 206 -17.90 -17.94 17.50
N THR A 207 -16.62 -17.68 17.22
CA THR A 207 -15.51 -17.81 18.18
C THR A 207 -14.55 -16.63 18.07
N ASN A 208 -14.07 -16.18 19.24
CA ASN A 208 -13.01 -15.19 19.37
C ASN A 208 -11.61 -15.83 19.39
N ALA A 209 -11.53 -17.17 19.45
CA ALA A 209 -10.26 -17.87 19.39
C ALA A 209 -9.67 -17.78 17.97
N PRO A 210 -8.35 -17.63 17.80
CA PRO A 210 -7.73 -17.53 16.48
C PRO A 210 -8.11 -18.70 15.57
N LEU A 211 -8.48 -18.37 14.33
CA LEU A 211 -8.63 -19.34 13.25
C LEU A 211 -7.46 -19.14 12.30
N TYR A 212 -6.70 -20.19 12.03
CA TYR A 212 -5.51 -20.14 11.21
C TYR A 212 -5.82 -20.51 9.77
N GLY A 213 -5.39 -19.68 8.81
CA GLY A 213 -5.42 -19.97 7.38
C GLY A 213 -4.04 -19.73 6.76
N VAL A 214 -3.88 -20.01 5.47
CA VAL A 214 -2.64 -19.72 4.73
C VAL A 214 -2.92 -18.68 3.66
N GLN A 215 -2.33 -17.49 3.78
CA GLN A 215 -2.42 -16.47 2.75
C GLN A 215 -1.45 -16.81 1.62
N ILE A 216 -1.93 -16.84 0.39
CA ILE A 216 -1.17 -17.21 -0.82
C ILE A 216 -0.91 -16.04 -1.78
N GLY A 217 -1.52 -14.88 -1.52
CA GLY A 217 -1.37 -13.71 -2.37
C GLY A 217 -2.10 -12.48 -1.83
N SER A 218 -1.76 -11.31 -2.37
CA SER A 218 -2.46 -10.05 -2.10
C SER A 218 -2.36 -9.12 -3.30
N ASN A 219 -3.47 -8.46 -3.66
CA ASN A 219 -3.56 -7.55 -4.80
C ASN A 219 -4.30 -6.27 -4.44
N ILE A 220 -4.11 -5.20 -5.21
CA ILE A 220 -4.92 -3.97 -5.09
C ILE A 220 -6.33 -4.18 -5.68
N ASN A 221 -6.42 -4.93 -6.77
CA ASN A 221 -7.69 -5.29 -7.42
C ASN A 221 -7.93 -6.80 -7.33
N PRO A 222 -9.19 -7.26 -7.20
CA PRO A 222 -9.48 -8.68 -7.19
C PRO A 222 -9.18 -9.35 -8.52
N SER A 223 -8.91 -10.64 -8.45
CA SER A 223 -8.66 -11.53 -9.57
C SER A 223 -9.44 -12.82 -9.31
N PRO A 224 -9.99 -13.47 -10.34
CA PRO A 224 -10.66 -14.75 -10.17
C PRO A 224 -9.74 -15.76 -9.47
N THR A 225 -10.28 -16.57 -8.56
CA THR A 225 -9.47 -17.55 -7.82
C THR A 225 -8.87 -18.61 -8.73
N SER A 226 -9.44 -18.83 -9.91
CA SER A 226 -8.87 -19.68 -10.97
C SER A 226 -7.49 -19.22 -11.46
N SER A 227 -7.10 -17.97 -11.21
CA SER A 227 -5.77 -17.45 -11.56
C SER A 227 -4.66 -18.09 -10.69
N TYR A 228 -5.01 -18.66 -9.55
CA TYR A 228 -4.10 -19.38 -8.66
C TYR A 228 -4.09 -20.85 -9.07
N SER A 229 -3.35 -21.17 -10.13
CA SER A 229 -3.46 -22.37 -11.00
C SER A 229 -3.34 -23.75 -10.32
N ASN A 230 -3.12 -23.84 -9.01
CA ASN A 230 -3.13 -25.10 -8.25
C ASN A 230 -3.84 -25.00 -6.89
N ALA A 231 -4.41 -23.85 -6.56
CA ALA A 231 -5.08 -23.62 -5.29
C ALA A 231 -6.60 -23.82 -5.43
N LYS A 232 -7.17 -24.67 -4.57
CA LYS A 232 -8.63 -24.84 -4.43
C LYS A 232 -9.09 -24.25 -3.10
N ASN A 233 -10.37 -23.88 -3.01
CA ASN A 233 -10.99 -23.32 -1.81
C ASN A 233 -10.29 -22.04 -1.33
N VAL A 234 -10.00 -21.14 -2.28
CA VAL A 234 -9.44 -19.83 -1.98
C VAL A 234 -10.56 -18.88 -1.62
N ASP A 235 -10.45 -18.32 -0.42
CA ASP A 235 -11.29 -17.26 0.08
C ASP A 235 -10.62 -15.92 -0.23
N VAL A 236 -11.42 -14.96 -0.68
CA VAL A 236 -10.96 -13.63 -1.07
C VAL A 236 -11.50 -12.65 -0.06
N PHE A 237 -10.63 -11.87 0.57
CA PHE A 237 -10.98 -10.87 1.56
C PHE A 237 -10.52 -9.49 1.10
N ILE A 238 -11.10 -8.45 1.67
CA ILE A 238 -10.62 -7.08 1.56
C ILE A 238 -10.40 -6.53 2.97
N ASP A 239 -9.21 -6.04 3.23
CA ASP A 239 -8.86 -5.48 4.54
C ASP A 239 -9.28 -4.02 4.69
N ASN A 240 -9.10 -3.50 5.90
CA ASN A 240 -9.29 -2.09 6.24
C ASN A 240 -8.23 -1.15 5.63
N LYS A 241 -7.48 -1.57 4.61
CA LYS A 241 -6.63 -0.73 3.77
C LYS A 241 -7.01 -0.88 2.29
N GLY A 242 -8.08 -1.64 1.98
CA GLY A 242 -8.53 -1.92 0.63
C GLY A 242 -7.68 -2.94 -0.12
N ILE A 243 -6.79 -3.66 0.56
CA ILE A 243 -5.96 -4.71 -0.05
C ILE A 243 -6.77 -5.99 -0.12
N ILE A 244 -6.78 -6.61 -1.30
CA ILE A 244 -7.40 -7.90 -1.55
C ILE A 244 -6.46 -9.01 -1.09
N ARG A 245 -6.95 -9.94 -0.27
CA ARG A 245 -6.16 -11.03 0.34
C ARG A 245 -6.74 -12.37 -0.06
N TYR A 246 -5.88 -13.30 -0.48
CA TYR A 246 -6.29 -14.65 -0.89
C TYR A 246 -5.80 -15.65 0.15
N VAL A 247 -6.72 -16.36 0.79
CA VAL A 247 -6.43 -17.24 1.92
C VAL A 247 -7.08 -18.60 1.71
N ILE A 248 -6.41 -19.66 2.16
CA ILE A 248 -6.95 -21.02 2.16
C ILE A 248 -7.06 -21.53 3.61
N GLY A 249 -8.26 -21.99 3.96
CA GLY A 249 -8.51 -22.74 5.18
C GLY A 249 -8.82 -21.90 6.42
N HIS A 250 -9.51 -22.56 7.36
CA HIS A 250 -9.95 -22.00 8.64
C HIS A 250 -9.74 -23.07 9.74
N PHE A 251 -8.53 -23.16 10.28
CA PHE A 251 -8.13 -24.19 11.22
C PHE A 251 -8.11 -23.67 12.65
N SER A 252 -8.74 -24.37 13.60
CA SER A 252 -8.62 -24.01 15.03
C SER A 252 -7.23 -24.31 15.61
N ILE A 253 -6.43 -25.14 14.92
CA ILE A 253 -5.11 -25.56 15.37
C ILE A 253 -4.06 -25.10 14.36
N ARG A 254 -3.12 -24.26 14.80
CA ARG A 254 -2.05 -23.71 13.94
C ARG A 254 -1.27 -24.76 13.17
N SER A 255 -0.94 -25.89 13.81
CA SER A 255 -0.20 -26.98 13.14
C SER A 255 -0.88 -27.55 11.89
N GLN A 256 -2.21 -27.43 11.76
CA GLN A 256 -2.93 -27.81 10.54
C GLN A 256 -2.67 -26.81 9.41
N ALA A 257 -2.65 -25.51 9.73
CA ALA A 257 -2.27 -24.46 8.78
C ALA A 257 -0.81 -24.56 8.36
N ASP A 258 0.11 -24.90 9.27
CA ASP A 258 1.53 -25.09 8.95
C ASP A 258 1.74 -26.25 7.95
N ARG A 259 0.99 -27.35 8.10
CA ARG A 259 1.03 -28.46 7.12
C ARG A 259 0.52 -28.02 5.75
N LEU A 260 -0.58 -27.27 5.72
CA LEU A 260 -1.10 -26.71 4.46
C LEU A 260 -0.10 -25.73 3.83
N LEU A 261 0.57 -24.90 4.64
CA LEU A 261 1.58 -23.96 4.18
C LEU A 261 2.71 -24.68 3.43
N ASN A 262 3.26 -25.75 4.01
CA ASN A 262 4.30 -26.54 3.36
C ASN A 262 3.82 -27.10 2.01
N THR A 263 2.62 -27.68 1.95
CA THR A 263 2.03 -28.16 0.68
C THR A 263 1.91 -27.04 -0.35
N LEU A 264 1.47 -25.84 0.04
CA LEU A 264 1.28 -24.72 -0.88
C LEU A 264 2.62 -24.15 -1.37
N GLN A 265 3.63 -24.09 -0.50
CA GLN A 265 4.98 -23.67 -0.88
C GLN A 265 5.61 -24.64 -1.89
N GLU A 266 5.45 -25.95 -1.69
CA GLU A 266 5.86 -26.99 -2.65
C GLU A 266 5.14 -26.87 -4.01
N GLN A 267 3.90 -26.34 -4.00
CA GLN A 267 3.11 -26.07 -5.21
C GLN A 267 3.46 -24.73 -5.88
N GLY A 268 4.43 -23.99 -5.36
CA GLY A 268 4.95 -22.76 -5.96
C GLY A 268 4.55 -21.46 -5.26
N TYR A 269 3.78 -21.50 -4.16
CA TYR A 269 3.46 -20.32 -3.36
C TYR A 269 4.53 -20.05 -2.30
N SER A 270 5.77 -19.77 -2.73
CA SER A 270 6.93 -19.61 -1.83
C SER A 270 6.71 -18.57 -0.72
N ASP A 271 5.99 -17.49 -1.06
CA ASP A 271 5.75 -16.35 -0.18
C ASP A 271 4.50 -16.54 0.69
N ALA A 272 3.89 -17.72 0.67
CA ALA A 272 2.74 -18.01 1.50
C ALA A 272 3.11 -17.99 3.00
N PHE A 273 2.16 -17.63 3.85
CA PHE A 273 2.35 -17.61 5.29
C PHE A 273 1.04 -17.84 6.05
N VAL A 274 1.15 -18.32 7.30
CA VAL A 274 0.00 -18.53 8.18
C VAL A 274 -0.54 -17.20 8.70
N VAL A 275 -1.86 -17.03 8.63
CA VAL A 275 -2.60 -15.84 9.08
C VAL A 275 -3.71 -16.21 10.06
N ASN A 276 -4.14 -15.23 10.87
CA ASN A 276 -5.34 -15.35 11.68
C ASN A 276 -6.56 -14.83 10.92
N VAL A 277 -7.42 -15.70 10.39
CA VAL A 277 -8.53 -15.37 9.50
C VAL A 277 -9.77 -14.80 10.20
N ASN A 278 -9.80 -14.77 11.54
CA ASN A 278 -10.80 -14.00 12.28
C ASN A 278 -10.27 -12.67 12.85
N ASP A 279 -9.12 -12.18 12.37
CA ASP A 279 -8.71 -10.79 12.58
C ASP A 279 -9.67 -9.86 11.82
N GLU A 280 -10.56 -9.20 12.56
CA GLU A 280 -11.61 -8.34 12.03
C GLU A 280 -11.07 -7.18 11.18
N ARG A 281 -9.81 -6.77 11.39
CA ARG A 281 -9.19 -5.68 10.61
C ARG A 281 -8.88 -6.11 9.17
N LYS A 282 -8.64 -7.40 8.96
CA LYS A 282 -8.13 -7.92 7.68
C LYS A 282 -9.06 -8.87 6.96
N TYR A 283 -9.91 -9.60 7.68
CA TYR A 283 -10.64 -10.75 7.14
C TYR A 283 -12.13 -10.73 7.48
N SER A 284 -12.68 -9.59 7.90
CA SER A 284 -14.12 -9.45 8.21
C SER A 284 -15.02 -9.33 6.96
N ASN A 285 -14.46 -8.97 5.80
CA ASN A 285 -15.21 -8.75 4.58
C ASN A 285 -14.71 -9.68 3.46
N GLU A 286 -15.53 -10.66 3.13
CA GLU A 286 -15.30 -11.58 2.02
C GLU A 286 -15.72 -10.93 0.69
N VAL A 287 -14.89 -10.97 -0.34
CA VAL A 287 -15.21 -10.47 -1.68
C VAL A 287 -15.88 -11.58 -2.49
N ILE A 288 -17.15 -11.37 -2.83
CA ILE A 288 -17.97 -12.32 -3.58
C ILE A 288 -17.83 -12.10 -5.08
N SER A 289 -17.94 -10.84 -5.51
CA SER A 289 -17.77 -10.48 -6.92
C SER A 289 -17.04 -9.15 -7.10
N TYR A 290 -16.42 -9.03 -8.27
CA TYR A 290 -15.78 -7.80 -8.74
C TYR A 290 -16.31 -7.51 -10.14
N ARG A 291 -16.89 -6.33 -10.37
CA ARG A 291 -17.48 -5.90 -11.64
C ARG A 291 -18.42 -6.96 -12.24
N ASN A 292 -19.30 -7.51 -11.39
CA ASN A 292 -20.26 -8.57 -11.70
C ASN A 292 -19.69 -9.96 -12.01
N ILE A 293 -18.39 -10.19 -11.78
CA ILE A 293 -17.77 -11.51 -11.91
C ILE A 293 -17.66 -12.18 -10.56
N ASN A 294 -18.17 -13.39 -10.43
CA ASN A 294 -18.01 -14.18 -9.21
C ASN A 294 -16.56 -14.72 -9.10
N LEU A 295 -15.85 -14.32 -8.05
CA LEU A 295 -14.43 -14.62 -7.91
C LEU A 295 -14.14 -16.11 -7.66
N ARG A 296 -15.04 -16.83 -6.97
CA ARG A 296 -14.88 -18.27 -6.69
C ARG A 296 -15.27 -19.17 -7.86
N ALA A 297 -16.26 -18.75 -8.65
CA ALA A 297 -16.71 -19.53 -9.80
C ALA A 297 -15.70 -19.43 -10.94
N GLY A 298 -15.13 -18.24 -11.19
CA GLY A 298 -14.37 -17.96 -12.40
C GLY A 298 -15.23 -18.14 -13.67
N ILE A 299 -14.64 -17.90 -14.84
CA ILE A 299 -15.25 -18.30 -16.11
C ILE A 299 -15.11 -19.83 -16.21
N ARG A 300 -16.22 -20.55 -16.45
CA ARG A 300 -16.20 -22.02 -16.60
C ARG A 300 -17.02 -22.44 -17.82
N GLY A 301 -16.46 -23.35 -18.62
CA GLY A 301 -17.10 -23.84 -19.83
C GLY A 301 -16.85 -22.91 -21.01
N SER A 302 -17.74 -22.93 -22.00
CA SER A 302 -17.64 -22.08 -23.19
C SER A 302 -17.93 -20.61 -22.86
N VAL A 303 -17.22 -19.73 -23.56
CA VAL A 303 -17.52 -18.30 -23.63
C VAL A 303 -18.11 -18.05 -25.00
N GLU A 304 -19.19 -17.27 -25.04
CA GLU A 304 -19.90 -16.93 -26.25
C GLU A 304 -19.74 -15.42 -26.49
N PHE A 305 -19.24 -15.05 -27.66
CA PHE A 305 -19.13 -13.67 -28.08
C PHE A 305 -20.27 -13.28 -28.99
N TYR A 306 -20.71 -12.02 -28.88
CA TYR A 306 -21.76 -11.47 -29.73
C TYR A 306 -21.42 -10.03 -30.14
N ILE A 307 -21.96 -9.59 -31.26
CA ILE A 307 -21.96 -8.18 -31.69
C ILE A 307 -23.29 -7.59 -31.23
N GLN A 308 -23.27 -6.80 -30.16
CA GLN A 308 -24.47 -6.12 -29.68
C GLN A 308 -24.81 -4.96 -30.61
N LEU A 309 -26.05 -4.93 -31.11
CA LEU A 309 -26.58 -3.89 -32.00
C LEU A 309 -27.48 -2.90 -31.24
N GLY A 310 -28.11 -3.32 -30.14
CA GLY A 310 -28.99 -2.46 -29.34
C GLY A 310 -29.44 -3.10 -28.03
N VAL A 311 -29.94 -2.29 -27.10
CA VAL A 311 -30.54 -2.74 -25.83
C VAL A 311 -31.80 -1.93 -25.57
N PHE A 312 -32.92 -2.62 -25.35
CA PHE A 312 -34.23 -2.00 -25.20
C PHE A 312 -34.92 -2.49 -23.92
N LYS A 313 -35.57 -1.59 -23.17
CA LYS A 313 -36.31 -1.94 -21.94
C LYS A 313 -37.69 -2.56 -22.20
N ALA A 314 -38.17 -2.53 -23.44
CA ALA A 314 -39.50 -2.94 -23.86
C ALA A 314 -39.40 -3.47 -25.31
N GLU A 315 -40.46 -3.30 -26.11
CA GLU A 315 -40.47 -3.67 -27.53
C GLU A 315 -39.39 -2.92 -28.33
N VAL A 316 -38.78 -3.64 -29.27
CA VAL A 316 -37.76 -3.10 -30.18
C VAL A 316 -38.41 -2.02 -31.07
N PRO A 317 -37.86 -0.79 -31.13
CA PRO A 317 -38.43 0.29 -31.93
C PRO A 317 -38.59 -0.07 -33.42
N GLU A 318 -39.67 0.36 -34.06
CA GLU A 318 -39.94 0.06 -35.49
C GLU A 318 -38.80 0.51 -36.42
N ASN A 319 -38.16 1.64 -36.12
CA ASN A 319 -37.02 2.14 -36.90
C ASN A 319 -35.77 1.24 -36.79
N PHE A 320 -35.72 0.34 -35.81
CA PHE A 320 -34.67 -0.67 -35.67
C PHE A 320 -35.00 -1.95 -36.47
N MET A 321 -36.25 -2.15 -36.90
CA MET A 321 -36.67 -3.34 -37.66
C MET A 321 -36.02 -3.42 -39.04
N GLU A 322 -35.60 -2.30 -39.62
CA GLU A 322 -34.82 -2.32 -40.88
C GLU A 322 -33.54 -3.14 -40.75
N VAL A 323 -32.93 -3.17 -39.56
CA VAL A 323 -31.71 -3.94 -39.30
C VAL A 323 -31.94 -5.44 -39.50
N TYR A 324 -33.11 -5.95 -39.13
CA TYR A 324 -33.50 -7.35 -39.32
C TYR A 324 -33.63 -7.75 -40.80
N THR A 325 -33.81 -6.79 -41.70
CA THR A 325 -33.85 -7.05 -43.14
C THR A 325 -32.47 -7.01 -43.81
N LYS A 326 -31.47 -6.46 -43.11
CA LYS A 326 -30.12 -6.20 -43.66
C LYS A 326 -29.05 -7.12 -43.08
N ILE A 327 -29.27 -7.66 -41.88
CA ILE A 327 -28.28 -8.44 -41.13
C ILE A 327 -28.85 -9.79 -40.75
N ASP A 328 -28.18 -10.85 -41.21
CA ASP A 328 -28.50 -12.23 -40.83
C ASP A 328 -27.93 -12.58 -39.45
N GLY A 329 -28.54 -13.58 -38.80
CA GLY A 329 -28.03 -14.15 -37.55
C GLY A 329 -28.30 -13.29 -36.30
N ILE A 330 -29.27 -12.38 -36.36
CA ILE A 330 -29.73 -11.63 -35.19
C ILE A 330 -30.43 -12.57 -34.20
N GLN A 331 -30.11 -12.37 -32.92
CA GLN A 331 -30.72 -13.01 -31.78
C GLN A 331 -31.18 -11.96 -30.77
N GLU A 332 -32.24 -12.31 -30.02
CA GLU A 332 -32.74 -11.54 -28.90
C GLU A 332 -32.34 -12.23 -27.60
N ILE A 333 -31.58 -11.53 -26.76
CA ILE A 333 -31.08 -12.05 -25.48
C ILE A 333 -31.76 -11.25 -24.38
N GLU A 334 -32.58 -11.92 -23.57
CA GLU A 334 -33.18 -11.31 -22.39
C GLU A 334 -32.13 -11.20 -21.27
N TYR A 335 -31.86 -9.98 -20.82
CA TYR A 335 -30.87 -9.71 -19.77
C TYR A 335 -31.30 -8.54 -18.88
N ASN A 336 -31.52 -8.81 -17.59
CA ASN A 336 -31.97 -7.81 -16.60
C ASN A 336 -33.19 -7.00 -17.06
N GLU A 337 -34.27 -7.69 -17.48
CA GLU A 337 -35.52 -7.07 -17.96
C GLU A 337 -35.34 -6.18 -19.21
N MET A 338 -34.24 -6.37 -19.95
CA MET A 338 -33.98 -5.71 -21.22
C MET A 338 -33.79 -6.74 -22.32
N THR A 339 -34.23 -6.40 -23.52
CA THR A 339 -33.99 -7.18 -24.73
C THR A 339 -32.72 -6.65 -25.40
N VAL A 340 -31.68 -7.46 -25.40
CA VAL A 340 -30.41 -7.18 -26.09
C VAL A 340 -30.49 -7.78 -27.49
N ILE A 341 -30.37 -6.94 -28.51
CA ILE A 341 -30.34 -7.39 -29.91
C ILE A 341 -28.89 -7.54 -30.33
N ALA A 342 -28.50 -8.75 -30.75
CA ALA A 342 -27.11 -9.06 -31.04
C ALA A 342 -26.94 -10.11 -32.16
N VAL A 343 -25.77 -10.13 -32.81
CA VAL A 343 -25.39 -11.15 -33.80
C VAL A 343 -24.41 -12.13 -33.18
N GLY A 344 -24.63 -13.44 -33.33
CA GLY A 344 -23.79 -14.51 -32.77
C GLY A 344 -24.60 -15.77 -32.44
N PRO A 345 -24.11 -16.67 -31.55
CA PRO A 345 -22.82 -16.62 -30.84
C PRO A 345 -21.62 -16.93 -31.73
N PHE A 346 -20.44 -16.47 -31.32
CA PHE A 346 -19.13 -16.85 -31.84
C PHE A 346 -18.27 -17.43 -30.73
N GLU A 347 -17.37 -18.36 -31.05
CA GLU A 347 -16.57 -19.08 -30.05
C GLU A 347 -15.29 -18.32 -29.65
N THR A 348 -14.76 -17.49 -30.57
CA THR A 348 -13.49 -16.78 -30.37
C THR A 348 -13.63 -15.28 -30.58
N PHE A 349 -12.72 -14.52 -29.96
CA PHE A 349 -12.72 -13.06 -30.11
C PHE A 349 -12.35 -12.63 -31.54
N GLU A 350 -11.44 -13.36 -32.19
CA GLU A 350 -11.02 -13.14 -33.56
C GLU A 350 -12.17 -13.33 -34.55
N GLU A 351 -12.98 -14.38 -34.38
CA GLU A 351 -14.13 -14.67 -35.23
C GLU A 351 -15.18 -13.55 -35.17
N VAL A 352 -15.58 -13.14 -33.96
CA VAL A 352 -16.55 -12.05 -33.79
C VAL A 352 -16.01 -10.71 -34.28
N GLN A 353 -14.69 -10.48 -34.17
CA GLN A 353 -14.05 -9.26 -34.66
C GLN A 353 -14.06 -9.20 -36.19
N GLN A 354 -13.73 -10.31 -36.87
CA GLN A 354 -13.82 -10.40 -38.32
C GLN A 354 -15.27 -10.20 -38.77
N LYS A 355 -16.22 -10.85 -38.11
CA LYS A 355 -17.63 -10.71 -38.47
C LYS A 355 -18.14 -9.29 -38.29
N LYS A 356 -17.73 -8.60 -37.23
CA LYS A 356 -18.06 -7.19 -37.01
C LYS A 356 -17.51 -6.29 -38.12
N ALA A 357 -16.33 -6.58 -38.66
CA ALA A 357 -15.76 -5.81 -39.76
C ALA A 357 -16.47 -6.04 -41.11
N GLU A 358 -17.03 -7.23 -41.33
CA GLU A 358 -17.82 -7.56 -42.52
C GLU A 358 -19.21 -6.91 -42.51
N LEU A 359 -19.83 -6.84 -41.33
CA LEU A 359 -21.09 -6.14 -41.13
C LEU A 359 -20.78 -4.64 -41.25
N ASN A 360 -21.11 -4.04 -42.38
CA ASN A 360 -20.92 -2.60 -42.60
C ASN A 360 -21.95 -1.80 -41.78
N LEU A 361 -21.71 -1.69 -40.47
CA LEU A 361 -22.62 -1.17 -39.44
C LEU A 361 -22.69 0.38 -39.41
N GLU A 362 -22.45 1.07 -40.53
CA GLU A 362 -22.42 2.54 -40.60
C GLU A 362 -23.72 3.20 -40.11
N SER A 363 -24.84 2.48 -40.17
CA SER A 363 -26.15 2.96 -39.68
C SER A 363 -26.45 2.65 -38.21
N ILE A 364 -25.53 1.98 -37.49
CA ILE A 364 -25.71 1.60 -36.08
C ILE A 364 -24.57 2.21 -35.27
N GLU A 365 -24.78 3.46 -34.86
CA GLU A 365 -23.97 4.08 -33.81
C GLU A 365 -24.07 3.19 -32.56
N ASP A 366 -22.93 2.80 -32.00
CA ASP A 366 -22.78 1.96 -30.79
C ASP A 366 -22.86 0.43 -30.93
N ALA A 367 -22.57 -0.15 -32.11
CA ALA A 367 -22.34 -1.60 -32.17
C ALA A 367 -20.99 -2.01 -31.56
N PHE A 368 -21.00 -2.91 -30.56
CA PHE A 368 -19.77 -3.40 -29.91
C PHE A 368 -19.83 -4.87 -29.48
N ILE A 369 -18.66 -5.45 -29.22
CA ILE A 369 -18.53 -6.87 -28.88
C ILE A 369 -18.79 -7.06 -27.39
N VAL A 370 -19.64 -8.03 -27.07
CA VAL A 370 -19.93 -8.48 -25.71
C VAL A 370 -19.60 -9.97 -25.56
N ALA A 371 -19.36 -10.40 -24.34
CA ALA A 371 -19.06 -11.79 -24.02
C ALA A 371 -20.00 -12.29 -22.91
N TYR A 372 -20.42 -13.55 -23.04
CA TYR A 372 -21.26 -14.26 -22.08
C TYR A 372 -20.60 -15.57 -21.66
N ASN A 373 -20.75 -15.94 -20.40
CA ASN A 373 -20.44 -17.27 -19.91
C ASN A 373 -21.67 -17.82 -19.18
N LYS A 374 -22.21 -18.94 -19.70
CA LYS A 374 -23.45 -19.57 -19.17
C LYS A 374 -24.62 -18.60 -19.06
N GLY A 375 -24.85 -17.80 -20.11
CA GLY A 375 -25.94 -16.82 -20.17
C GLY A 375 -25.74 -15.56 -19.32
N LYS A 376 -24.61 -15.40 -18.63
CA LYS A 376 -24.29 -14.16 -17.88
C LYS A 376 -23.22 -13.35 -18.61
N ARG A 377 -23.47 -12.05 -18.75
CA ARG A 377 -22.51 -11.12 -19.36
C ARG A 377 -21.25 -11.02 -18.51
N ILE A 378 -20.09 -11.11 -19.16
CA ILE A 378 -18.76 -11.00 -18.54
C ILE A 378 -17.93 -9.90 -19.23
N PRO A 379 -16.92 -9.31 -18.55
CA PRO A 379 -16.04 -8.33 -19.17
C PRO A 379 -15.24 -8.88 -20.35
N LEU A 380 -15.24 -8.12 -21.46
CA LEU A 380 -14.62 -8.55 -22.72
C LEU A 380 -13.13 -8.88 -22.59
N LYS A 381 -12.38 -8.08 -21.83
CA LYS A 381 -10.94 -8.28 -21.62
C LYS A 381 -10.63 -9.63 -20.95
N GLU A 382 -11.48 -10.05 -20.01
CA GLU A 382 -11.30 -11.32 -19.30
C GLU A 382 -11.73 -12.51 -20.17
N ALA A 383 -12.81 -12.35 -20.93
CA ALA A 383 -13.22 -13.32 -21.94
C ALA A 383 -12.09 -13.60 -22.95
N GLN A 384 -11.48 -12.54 -23.49
CA GLN A 384 -10.33 -12.64 -24.40
C GLN A 384 -9.13 -13.35 -23.77
N GLN A 385 -8.86 -13.12 -22.48
CA GLN A 385 -7.77 -13.80 -21.78
C GLN A 385 -8.06 -15.29 -21.56
N TYR A 386 -9.32 -15.64 -21.33
CA TYR A 386 -9.74 -17.02 -21.09
C TYR A 386 -9.80 -17.88 -22.36
N THR A 387 -10.18 -17.28 -23.50
CA THR A 387 -10.30 -17.99 -24.79
C THR A 387 -9.04 -17.93 -25.65
N ARG A 388 -7.92 -17.45 -25.08
CA ARG A 388 -6.63 -17.33 -25.77
C ARG A 388 -5.86 -18.63 -25.84
#